data_AF-A0A961MTG6-F1
#
_entry.id   AF-A0A961MTG6-F1
#
_cell.length_a   1.000
_cell.length_b   1.000
_cell.length_c   1.000
_cell.angle_alpha   90.00
_cell.angle_beta   90.00
_cell.angle_gamma   90.00
#
_symmetry.space_group_name_H-M   'P 1'
#
loop_
_entity.id
_entity.type
_entity.pdbx_description
1 polymer ?
#
loop_
_entity_poly.entity_id
_entity_poly.type
_entity_poly.pdbx_seq_one_letter_code
_entity_poly.pdbx_strand_id
1 'polypeptide(L)' 'IEEEDGLDALFGLVRDGLPERLNETAYALACDVAASDGTLRQAELRLLEEMRFELNIDRLHAAAIERGARARFMHA' A
#
# COMPACT_ATOMS: atom_id res chain seq x y z
N ILE A 1 -18.20 3.30 -12.85
CA ILE A 1 -18.98 2.33 -12.03
C ILE A 1 -18.19 1.02 -11.87
N GLU A 2 -17.33 0.59 -12.80
CA GLU A 2 -16.70 -0.75 -12.71
C GLU A 2 -15.44 -0.88 -11.83
N GLU A 3 -14.52 0.10 -11.76
CA GLU A 3 -13.27 -0.04 -10.99
C GLU A 3 -13.43 0.25 -9.49
N GLU A 4 -14.17 1.30 -9.13
CA GLU A 4 -14.39 1.73 -7.73
C GLU A 4 -15.10 0.64 -6.91
N ASP A 5 -16.15 0.02 -7.48
CA ASP A 5 -16.93 -1.05 -6.84
C ASP A 5 -16.08 -2.33 -6.66
N GLY A 6 -15.11 -2.56 -7.56
CA GLY A 6 -14.15 -3.65 -7.46
C GLY A 6 -13.11 -3.46 -6.36
N LEU A 7 -12.62 -2.23 -6.18
CA LEU A 7 -11.68 -1.89 -5.12
C LEU A 7 -12.34 -1.95 -3.74
N ASP A 8 -13.56 -1.45 -3.61
CA ASP A 8 -14.34 -1.58 -2.37
C ASP A 8 -14.55 -3.04 -1.97
N ALA A 9 -14.89 -3.91 -2.94
CA ALA A 9 -15.02 -5.34 -2.71
C ALA A 9 -13.67 -5.98 -2.31
N LEU A 10 -12.57 -5.60 -2.96
CA LEU A 10 -11.23 -6.06 -2.63
C LEU A 10 -10.85 -5.68 -1.19
N PHE A 11 -11.04 -4.41 -0.81
CA PHE A 11 -10.75 -3.95 0.54
C PHE A 11 -11.66 -4.60 1.59
N GLY A 12 -12.92 -4.91 1.24
CA GLY A 12 -13.79 -5.75 2.05
C GLY A 12 -13.15 -7.10 2.39
N LEU A 13 -12.67 -7.83 1.38
CA LEU A 13 -12.00 -9.12 1.57
C LEU A 13 -10.71 -9.00 2.39
N VAL A 14 -9.94 -7.92 2.18
CA VAL A 14 -8.71 -7.67 2.95
C VAL A 14 -9.04 -7.46 4.42
N ARG A 15 -10.05 -6.64 4.75
CA ARG A 15 -10.46 -6.40 6.15
C ARG A 15 -10.95 -7.67 6.84
N ASP A 16 -11.65 -8.54 6.13
CA ASP A 16 -12.12 -9.82 6.67
C ASP A 16 -10.98 -10.84 6.85
N GLY A 17 -9.98 -10.80 5.98
CA GLY A 17 -8.88 -11.79 5.93
C GLY A 17 -7.60 -11.39 6.68
N LEU A 18 -7.38 -10.11 6.95
CA LEU A 18 -6.13 -9.58 7.49
C LEU A 18 -6.29 -9.16 8.97
N PRO A 19 -5.57 -9.79 9.90
CA PRO A 19 -5.54 -9.32 11.29
C PRO A 19 -4.93 -7.90 11.39
N GLU A 20 -5.58 -7.00 12.14
CA GLU A 20 -5.17 -5.58 12.26
C GLU A 20 -3.69 -5.36 12.59
N ARG A 21 -3.09 -6.22 13.43
CA ARG A 21 -1.66 -6.15 13.78
C ARG A 21 -0.71 -6.29 12.58
N LEU A 22 -1.20 -6.75 11.43
CA LEU A 22 -0.45 -6.95 10.20
C LEU A 22 -0.73 -5.87 9.16
N ASN A 23 -1.52 -4.84 9.46
CA ASN A 23 -1.85 -3.78 8.51
C ASN A 23 -0.59 -3.07 8.00
N GLU A 24 0.32 -2.68 8.90
CA GLU A 24 1.61 -2.09 8.53
C GLU A 24 2.48 -3.06 7.71
N THR A 25 2.38 -4.37 7.97
CA THR A 25 3.13 -5.39 7.22
C THR A 25 2.59 -5.52 5.79
N ALA A 26 1.26 -5.57 5.62
CA ALA A 26 0.62 -5.62 4.32
C ALA A 26 0.92 -4.34 3.52
N TYR A 27 0.89 -3.18 4.17
CA TYR A 27 1.24 -1.91 3.56
C TYR A 27 2.72 -1.87 3.12
N ALA A 28 3.63 -2.33 3.97
CA ALA A 28 5.05 -2.42 3.63
C ALA A 28 5.31 -3.32 2.43
N LEU A 29 4.63 -4.47 2.35
CA LEU A 29 4.74 -5.37 1.20
C LEU A 29 4.21 -4.70 -0.08
N ALA A 30 3.08 -3.98 -0.01
CA ALA A 30 2.54 -3.26 -1.14
C ALA A 30 3.52 -2.17 -1.65
N CYS A 31 4.15 -1.42 -0.74
CA CYS A 31 5.20 -0.46 -1.10
C CYS A 31 6.40 -1.13 -1.79
N ASP A 32 6.81 -2.31 -1.32
CA ASP A 32 7.92 -3.06 -1.94
C ASP A 32 7.56 -3.55 -3.34
N VAL A 33 6.34 -4.05 -3.54
CA VAL A 33 5.84 -4.45 -4.87
C VAL A 33 5.79 -3.26 -5.82
N ALA A 34 5.20 -2.15 -5.38
CA ALA A 34 5.08 -0.95 -6.20
C ALA A 34 6.44 -0.32 -6.56
N ALA A 35 7.45 -0.47 -5.70
CA ALA A 35 8.79 0.04 -5.96
C ALA A 35 9.68 -0.93 -6.77
N SER A 36 9.23 -2.16 -7.02
CA SER A 36 10.09 -3.25 -7.51
C SER A 36 10.68 -3.06 -8.90
N ASP A 37 10.03 -2.28 -9.78
CA ASP A 37 10.52 -1.95 -11.13
C ASP A 37 11.27 -0.60 -11.17
N GLY A 38 11.44 0.04 -10.00
CA GLY A 38 12.14 1.32 -9.84
C GLY A 38 11.33 2.55 -10.27
N THR A 39 10.07 2.40 -10.73
CA THR A 39 9.25 3.53 -11.20
C THR A 39 7.85 3.48 -10.63
N LEU A 40 7.51 4.44 -9.76
CA LEU A 40 6.14 4.60 -9.26
C LEU A 40 5.28 5.43 -10.22
N ARG A 41 4.23 4.82 -10.77
CA ARG A 41 3.25 5.47 -11.63
C ARG A 41 2.13 6.06 -10.79
N GLN A 42 1.40 7.02 -11.37
CA GLN A 42 0.28 7.69 -10.69
C GLN A 42 -0.81 6.72 -10.21
N ALA A 43 -1.08 5.65 -10.98
CA ALA A 43 -2.05 4.63 -10.56
C ALA A 43 -1.60 3.89 -9.29
N GLU A 44 -0.32 3.53 -9.20
CA GLU A 44 0.24 2.84 -8.02
C GLU A 44 0.27 3.75 -6.80
N LEU A 45 0.60 5.04 -6.99
CA LEU A 45 0.56 6.03 -5.91
C LEU A 45 -0.85 6.22 -5.35
N ARG A 46 -1.88 6.25 -6.20
CA ARG A 46 -3.28 6.32 -5.75
C ARG A 46 -3.69 5.05 -5.01
N LEU A 47 -3.34 3.88 -5.54
CA LEU A 47 -3.64 2.61 -4.85
C LEU A 47 -2.96 2.55 -3.47
N LEU A 48 -1.69 2.95 -3.35
CA LEU A 48 -1.01 3.01 -2.05
C LEU A 48 -1.65 4.05 -1.11
N GLU A 49 -2.19 5.14 -1.63
CA GLU A 49 -2.92 6.12 -0.83
C GLU A 49 -4.24 5.54 -0.28
N GLU A 50 -5.01 4.83 -1.12
CA GLU A 50 -6.22 4.13 -0.71
C GLU A 50 -5.91 3.02 0.30
N MET A 51 -4.90 2.20 0.04
CA MET A 51 -4.46 1.16 0.97
C MET A 51 -4.07 1.73 2.33
N ARG A 52 -3.39 2.88 2.37
CA ARG A 52 -3.03 3.56 3.63
C ARG A 52 -4.26 3.96 4.42
N PHE A 53 -5.29 4.47 3.74
CA PHE A 53 -6.56 4.85 4.36
C PHE A 53 -7.32 3.62 4.87
N GLU A 54 -7.49 2.62 4.01
CA GLU A 54 -8.25 1.40 4.32
C GLU A 54 -7.63 0.55 5.43
N LEU A 55 -6.30 0.51 5.49
CA LEU A 55 -5.56 -0.18 6.55
C LEU A 55 -5.35 0.69 7.80
N ASN A 56 -5.85 1.93 7.81
CA ASN A 56 -5.74 2.89 8.91
C ASN A 56 -4.29 3.09 9.41
N ILE A 57 -3.37 3.31 8.48
CA ILE A 57 -1.94 3.48 8.80
C ILE A 57 -1.66 4.95 9.16
N ASP A 58 -1.08 5.17 10.34
CA ASP A 58 -0.66 6.52 10.75
C ASP A 58 0.34 7.13 9.76
N ARG A 59 0.26 8.44 9.55
CA ARG A 59 1.08 9.17 8.58
C ARG A 59 2.58 9.01 8.83
N LEU A 60 3.02 8.98 10.10
CA LEU A 60 4.43 8.81 10.44
C LEU A 60 4.91 7.39 10.12
N HIS A 61 4.07 6.38 10.40
CA HIS A 61 4.40 4.97 10.13
C HIS A 61 4.46 4.71 8.63
N ALA A 62 3.48 5.20 7.87
CA ALA A 62 3.47 5.12 6.41
C ALA A 62 4.73 5.77 5.81
N ALA A 63 5.07 6.99 6.24
CA ALA A 63 6.28 7.67 5.78
C ALA A 63 7.56 6.89 6.07
N ALA A 64 7.66 6.23 7.23
CA ALA A 64 8.80 5.38 7.57
C ALA A 64 8.89 4.15 6.67
N ILE A 65 7.75 3.50 6.40
CA ILE A 65 7.65 2.33 5.52
C ILE A 65 8.03 2.69 4.08
N GLU A 66 7.42 3.74 3.52
CA GLU A 66 7.68 4.24 2.17
C GLU A 66 9.16 4.64 2.01
N ARG A 67 9.73 5.29 3.04
CA ARG A 67 11.15 5.64 3.04
C ARG A 67 12.06 4.41 3.03
N GLY A 68 11.66 3.35 3.73
CA GLY A 68 12.35 2.06 3.75
C GLY A 68 12.28 1.34 2.41
N ALA A 69 11.10 1.27 1.78
CA ALA A 69 10.93 0.71 0.43
C ALA A 69 11.80 1.47 -0.57
N ARG A 70 11.73 2.81 -0.57
CA ARG A 70 12.60 3.65 -1.40
C ARG A 70 14.09 3.35 -1.19
N ALA A 71 14.53 3.10 0.05
CA ALA A 71 15.94 2.78 0.30
C ALA A 71 16.35 1.41 -0.28
N ARG A 72 15.44 0.43 -0.32
CA ARG A 72 15.70 -0.90 -0.88
C ARG A 72 15.74 -0.92 -2.42
N PHE A 73 14.89 -0.13 -3.05
CA PHE A 73 14.69 -0.15 -4.52
C PHE A 73 15.30 1.05 -5.26
N MET A 74 16.00 1.94 -4.55
CA MET A 74 16.80 2.98 -5.18
C MET A 74 18.01 2.34 -5.86
N HIS A 75 17.93 2.17 -7.17
CA HIS A 75 19.09 1.85 -7.99
C HIS A 75 19.93 3.10 -8.24
N ALA A 76 21.26 2.94 -8.23
CA ALA A 76 22.24 3.99 -8.54
C ALA A 76 22.42 4.15 -10.04
#